data_AF-A0A8J7MIP2-F1
#
_entry.id   AF-A0A8J7MIP2-F1
#
_cell.length_a   1.000
_cell.length_b   1.000
_cell.length_c   1.000
_cell.angle_alpha   90.00
_cell.angle_beta   90.00
_cell.angle_gamma   90.00
#
_symmetry.space_group_name_H-M   'P 1'
#
loop_
_entity.id
_entity.type
_entity.pdbx_description
1 polymer ?
#
loop_
_entity_poly.entity_id
_entity_poly.type
_entity_poly.pdbx_seq_one_letter_code
_entity_poly.pdbx_strand_id
1 'polypeptide(L)'
;MKIELSHDLLAKKIYDKASTEDKMLMKVSNFIKDRFAYFKENNVLLSKEDLNYIGPYTKQLTLEQHELIFIDRSRNALRLRRAVIIGVAIAVVFVLAYFMNKTEEVKVESQEFLANQLLEYRRVEKEAKELSNALVESREGLDATKEELRLALLQLQQKNDTLLHDYAVYKVSHDYDNEKLVKELHVAQSAKISELAAPIVYTDRKYAFQLATQAWYLNPENQQAMKTIYQTVDATLEQPFSKQKTRNFIKRKEKEWGTLSAQQVKAIFNPKNTVVASDKKQTMTDQIKKVTKIEEPPTMNFVPEQQEEKVKAEISKIQKNLQSKIEQQQRLINLPK
;
A
#
# COMPACT_ATOMS: atom_id res chain seq x y z
N MET A 1 61.92 -37.62 90.25
CA MET A 1 60.45 -37.58 90.46
C MET A 1 59.70 -36.85 89.33
N LYS A 2 59.93 -37.19 88.04
CA LYS A 2 59.11 -36.68 86.92
C LYS A 2 58.43 -37.79 86.08
N ILE A 3 58.78 -39.04 86.33
CA ILE A 3 58.32 -40.19 85.54
C ILE A 3 56.96 -40.71 86.06
N GLU A 4 56.69 -40.67 87.37
CA GLU A 4 55.44 -41.20 87.96
C GLU A 4 54.20 -40.35 87.64
N LEU A 5 54.32 -39.02 87.57
CA LEU A 5 53.22 -38.11 87.19
C LEU A 5 52.76 -38.27 85.74
N SER A 6 53.63 -38.78 84.85
CA SER A 6 53.30 -38.99 83.44
C SER A 6 52.45 -40.25 83.21
N HIS A 7 52.61 -41.26 84.06
CA HIS A 7 51.85 -42.51 83.98
C HIS A 7 50.40 -42.35 84.45
N ASP A 8 50.17 -41.59 85.54
CA ASP A 8 48.81 -41.34 86.05
C ASP A 8 47.96 -40.51 85.07
N LEU A 9 48.56 -39.53 84.38
CA LEU A 9 47.88 -38.76 83.34
C LEU A 9 47.49 -39.61 82.13
N LEU A 10 48.33 -40.59 81.76
CA LEU A 10 48.04 -41.52 80.67
C LEU A 10 46.89 -42.47 81.05
N ALA A 11 46.93 -43.07 82.25
CA ALA A 11 45.90 -43.95 82.74
C ALA A 11 44.54 -43.24 82.84
N LYS A 12 44.52 -42.00 83.35
CA LYS A 12 43.31 -41.17 83.40
C LYS A 12 42.75 -40.89 82.01
N LYS A 13 43.59 -40.52 81.04
CA LYS A 13 43.14 -40.30 79.65
C LYS A 13 42.58 -41.58 79.01
N ILE A 14 43.20 -42.73 79.26
CA ILE A 14 42.71 -44.02 78.75
C ILE A 14 41.36 -44.35 79.38
N TYR A 15 41.22 -44.17 80.69
CA TYR A 15 39.98 -44.39 81.41
C TYR A 15 38.84 -43.45 80.94
N ASP A 16 39.13 -42.16 80.80
CA ASP A 16 38.17 -41.17 80.31
C ASP A 16 37.74 -41.50 78.86
N LYS A 17 38.67 -41.94 78.01
CA LYS A 17 38.36 -42.38 76.65
C LYS A 17 37.49 -43.64 76.63
N ALA A 18 37.82 -44.65 77.42
CA ALA A 18 37.01 -45.86 77.55
C ALA A 18 35.60 -45.53 78.07
N SER A 19 35.50 -44.68 79.10
CA SER A 19 34.21 -44.24 79.66
C SER A 19 33.36 -43.47 78.66
N THR A 20 33.98 -42.65 77.80
CA THR A 20 33.25 -41.92 76.75
C THR A 20 32.78 -42.83 75.63
N GLU A 21 33.57 -43.83 75.25
CA GLU A 21 33.19 -44.85 74.26
C GLU A 21 32.01 -45.70 74.76
N ASP A 22 32.05 -46.18 76.01
CA ASP A 22 30.97 -46.96 76.61
C ASP A 22 29.65 -46.18 76.68
N LYS A 23 29.73 -44.90 77.09
CA LYS A 23 28.56 -43.99 77.10
C LYS A 23 27.98 -43.80 75.71
N MET A 24 28.83 -43.72 74.69
CA MET A 24 28.39 -43.62 73.30
C MET A 24 27.74 -44.92 72.81
N LEU A 25 28.31 -46.08 73.13
CA LEU A 25 27.71 -47.38 72.80
C LEU A 25 26.33 -47.55 73.43
N MET A 26 26.16 -47.21 74.71
CA MET A 26 24.85 -47.21 75.36
C MET A 26 23.85 -46.29 74.66
N LYS A 27 24.26 -45.06 74.32
CA LYS A 27 23.39 -44.11 73.60
C LYS A 27 22.96 -44.63 72.24
N VAL A 28 23.89 -45.21 71.48
CA VAL A 28 23.59 -45.78 70.15
C VAL A 28 22.70 -47.02 70.28
N SER A 29 22.90 -47.87 71.30
CA SER A 29 22.03 -49.01 71.58
C SER A 29 20.59 -48.57 71.86
N ASN A 30 20.41 -47.61 72.77
CA ASN A 30 19.08 -47.07 73.09
C ASN A 30 18.43 -46.42 71.87
N PHE A 31 19.20 -45.65 71.10
CA PHE A 31 18.74 -45.05 69.86
C PHE A 31 18.22 -46.10 68.85
N ILE A 32 18.94 -47.22 68.68
CA ILE A 32 18.49 -48.32 67.81
C ILE A 32 17.18 -48.92 68.32
N LYS A 33 17.06 -49.15 69.63
CA LYS A 33 15.84 -49.69 70.26
C LYS A 33 14.64 -48.77 70.06
N ASP A 34 14.82 -47.47 70.29
CA ASP A 34 13.77 -46.47 70.12
C ASP A 34 13.31 -46.41 68.66
N ARG A 35 14.25 -46.41 67.70
CA ARG A 35 13.93 -46.45 66.27
C ARG A 35 13.27 -47.75 65.84
N PHE A 36 13.64 -48.87 66.45
CA PHE A 36 13.03 -50.16 66.16
C PHE A 36 11.59 -50.25 66.71
N ALA A 37 11.34 -49.71 67.91
CA ALA A 37 9.99 -49.58 68.45
C ALA A 37 9.12 -48.69 67.53
N TYR A 38 9.67 -47.55 67.10
CA TYR A 38 9.01 -46.67 66.15
C TYR A 38 8.71 -47.34 64.81
N PHE A 39 9.62 -48.17 64.31
CA PHE A 39 9.41 -48.99 63.11
C PHE A 39 8.26 -49.99 63.28
N LYS A 40 8.13 -50.65 64.43
CA LYS A 40 7.02 -51.59 64.69
C LYS A 40 5.67 -50.90 64.61
N GLU A 41 5.58 -49.67 65.11
CA GLU A 41 4.33 -48.90 65.14
C GLU A 41 4.02 -48.25 63.79
N ASN A 42 5.04 -47.70 63.11
CA ASN A 42 4.83 -46.81 61.96
C ASN A 42 5.37 -47.35 60.62
N ASN A 43 6.01 -48.53 60.63
CA ASN A 43 6.70 -49.12 59.48
C ASN A 43 7.76 -48.20 58.83
N VAL A 44 8.36 -47.29 59.59
CA VAL A 44 9.39 -46.35 59.11
C VAL A 44 10.79 -46.94 59.32
N LEU A 45 11.53 -47.13 58.24
CA LEU A 45 12.93 -47.59 58.26
C LEU A 45 13.90 -46.46 58.64
N LEU A 46 15.13 -46.81 59.02
CA LEU A 46 16.18 -45.84 59.34
C LEU A 46 16.51 -44.95 58.14
N SER A 47 16.72 -43.66 58.41
CA SER A 47 17.23 -42.70 57.43
C SER A 47 18.71 -42.93 57.13
N LYS A 48 19.25 -42.19 56.14
CA LYS A 48 20.68 -42.26 55.79
C LYS A 48 21.53 -41.71 56.95
N GLU A 49 21.04 -40.66 57.59
CA GLU A 49 21.67 -39.98 58.72
C GLU A 49 21.70 -40.91 59.93
N ASP A 50 20.59 -41.60 60.22
CA ASP A 50 20.54 -42.60 61.29
C ASP A 50 21.53 -43.75 61.02
N LEU A 51 21.57 -44.28 59.79
CA LEU A 51 22.50 -45.36 59.42
C LEU A 51 23.98 -44.93 59.48
N ASN A 52 24.28 -43.68 59.16
CA ASN A 52 25.62 -43.11 59.29
C ASN A 52 26.00 -42.92 60.77
N TYR A 53 25.05 -42.50 61.61
CA TYR A 53 25.27 -42.32 63.05
C TYR A 53 25.60 -43.65 63.74
N ILE A 54 24.87 -44.73 63.44
CA ILE A 54 25.11 -46.05 64.06
C ILE A 54 26.25 -46.83 63.41
N GLY A 55 26.63 -46.49 62.17
CA GLY A 55 27.56 -47.24 61.34
C GLY A 55 28.91 -47.56 62.00
N PRO A 56 29.60 -46.58 62.61
CA PRO A 56 30.89 -46.82 63.28
C PRO A 56 30.81 -47.82 64.43
N TYR A 57 29.68 -47.89 65.13
CA TYR A 57 29.49 -48.64 66.37
C TYR A 57 28.82 -50.01 66.16
N THR A 58 28.28 -50.29 64.98
CA THR A 58 27.43 -51.48 64.75
C THR A 58 28.14 -52.80 65.07
N LYS A 59 29.47 -52.87 64.93
CA LYS A 59 30.25 -54.09 65.21
C LYS A 59 30.53 -54.31 66.71
N GLN A 60 30.49 -53.24 67.51
CA GLN A 60 30.79 -53.27 68.94
C GLN A 60 29.53 -53.49 69.79
N LEU A 61 28.34 -53.29 69.21
CA LEU A 61 27.07 -53.42 69.90
C LEU A 61 26.55 -54.86 69.90
N THR A 62 26.13 -55.35 71.07
CA THR A 62 25.38 -56.60 71.21
C THR A 62 23.89 -56.34 70.97
N LEU A 63 23.48 -56.40 69.70
CA LEU A 63 22.09 -56.19 69.26
C LEU A 63 21.34 -57.52 69.13
N GLU A 64 20.04 -57.48 69.35
CA GLU A 64 19.19 -58.65 69.13
C GLU A 64 19.00 -58.94 67.63
N GLN A 65 18.72 -60.19 67.27
CA GLN A 65 18.63 -60.62 65.87
C GLN A 65 17.62 -59.79 65.06
N HIS A 66 16.51 -59.40 65.67
CA HIS A 66 15.48 -58.62 64.99
C HIS A 66 15.90 -57.16 64.74
N GLU A 67 16.74 -56.59 65.60
CA GLU A 67 17.31 -55.24 65.41
C GLU A 67 18.34 -55.26 64.27
N LEU A 68 19.15 -56.32 64.19
CA LEU A 68 20.07 -56.54 63.07
C LEU A 68 19.32 -56.66 61.73
N ILE A 69 18.23 -57.43 61.70
CA ILE A 69 17.37 -57.54 60.51
C ILE A 69 16.77 -56.18 60.13
N PHE A 70 16.35 -55.38 61.11
CA PHE A 70 15.81 -54.04 60.88
C PHE A 70 16.87 -53.09 60.27
N ILE A 71 18.10 -53.12 60.78
CA ILE A 71 19.21 -52.32 60.25
C ILE A 71 19.54 -52.76 58.82
N ASP A 72 19.62 -54.07 58.56
CA ASP A 72 19.92 -54.57 57.22
C ASP A 72 18.81 -54.23 56.21
N ARG A 73 17.54 -54.39 56.62
CA ARG A 73 16.39 -53.99 55.81
C ARG A 73 16.43 -52.50 55.49
N SER A 74 16.80 -51.66 56.45
CA SER A 74 16.95 -50.21 56.25
C SER A 74 18.09 -49.90 55.26
N ARG A 75 19.23 -50.58 55.37
CA ARG A 75 20.35 -50.43 54.42
C ARG A 75 19.97 -50.85 53.01
N ASN A 76 19.29 -51.98 52.86
CA ASN A 76 18.85 -52.48 51.56
C ASN A 76 17.78 -51.58 50.94
N ALA A 77 16.86 -51.04 51.73
CA ALA A 77 15.89 -50.06 51.25
C ALA A 77 16.57 -48.79 50.68
N LEU A 78 17.61 -48.27 51.35
CA LEU A 78 18.38 -47.14 50.82
C LEU A 78 19.17 -47.49 49.56
N ARG A 79 19.75 -48.69 49.47
CA ARG A 79 20.43 -49.17 48.25
C ARG A 79 19.48 -49.25 47.07
N LEU A 80 18.30 -49.83 47.28
CA LEU A 80 17.25 -49.94 46.25
C LEU A 80 16.76 -48.56 45.82
N ARG A 81 16.49 -47.65 46.77
CA ARG A 81 16.12 -46.25 46.45
C ARG A 81 17.18 -45.57 45.58
N ARG A 82 18.47 -45.73 45.90
CA ARG A 82 19.56 -45.18 45.05
C ARG A 82 19.56 -45.82 43.67
N ALA A 83 19.42 -47.15 43.58
CA ALA A 83 19.37 -47.85 42.29
C ALA A 83 18.19 -47.39 41.43
N VAL A 84 17.01 -47.18 42.03
CA VAL A 84 15.83 -46.65 41.34
C VAL A 84 16.07 -45.22 40.85
N ILE A 85 16.62 -44.34 41.69
CA ILE A 85 16.93 -42.96 41.28
C ILE A 85 17.93 -42.94 40.12
N ILE A 86 18.99 -43.76 40.19
CA ILE A 86 19.99 -43.88 39.12
C ILE A 86 19.34 -44.45 37.85
N GLY A 87 18.49 -45.48 37.97
CA GLY A 87 17.77 -46.05 36.84
C GLY A 87 16.84 -45.05 36.16
N VAL A 88 16.11 -44.24 36.93
CA VAL A 88 15.26 -43.16 36.40
C VAL A 88 16.12 -42.09 35.71
N ALA A 89 17.24 -41.67 36.30
CA ALA A 89 18.14 -40.71 35.69
C ALA A 89 18.69 -41.21 34.35
N ILE A 90 19.10 -42.48 34.27
CA ILE A 90 19.56 -43.12 33.04
C ILE A 90 18.43 -43.15 32.00
N ALA A 91 17.21 -43.55 32.38
CA ALA A 91 16.06 -43.58 31.49
C ALA A 91 15.73 -42.18 30.92
N VAL A 92 15.80 -41.13 31.73
CA VAL A 92 15.59 -39.74 31.28
C VAL A 92 16.65 -39.33 30.26
N VAL A 93 17.93 -39.66 30.50
CA VAL A 93 19.01 -39.38 29.54
C VAL A 93 18.77 -40.10 28.21
N PHE A 94 18.33 -41.37 28.23
CA PHE A 94 17.99 -42.10 27.01
C PHE A 94 16.81 -41.49 26.25
N VAL A 95 15.76 -41.07 26.96
CA VAL A 95 14.61 -40.40 26.35
C VAL A 95 15.04 -39.08 25.70
N LEU A 96 15.83 -38.26 26.40
CA LEU A 96 16.37 -37.01 25.85
C LEU A 96 17.26 -37.26 24.63
N ALA A 97 18.17 -38.24 24.70
CA ALA A 97 19.03 -38.60 23.57
C ALA A 97 18.21 -39.10 22.37
N TYR A 98 17.16 -39.89 22.59
CA TYR A 98 16.23 -40.34 21.56
C TYR A 98 15.53 -39.15 20.89
N PHE A 99 15.01 -38.20 21.68
CA PHE A 99 14.38 -37.00 21.13
C PHE A 99 15.38 -36.12 20.38
N MET A 100 16.58 -35.91 20.89
CA MET A 100 17.62 -35.12 20.21
C MET A 100 17.98 -35.74 18.84
N ASN A 101 18.19 -37.06 18.78
CA ASN A 101 18.48 -37.76 17.53
C ASN A 101 17.33 -37.61 16.52
N LYS A 102 16.07 -37.73 16.96
CA LYS A 102 14.90 -37.57 16.09
C LYS A 102 14.72 -36.13 15.59
N THR A 103 15.15 -35.13 16.34
CA THR A 103 15.10 -33.72 15.89
C THR A 103 16.10 -33.38 14.80
N GLU A 104 17.18 -34.15 14.63
CA GLU A 104 18.14 -33.91 13.55
C GLU A 104 17.57 -34.29 12.18
N GLU A 105 16.81 -35.38 12.09
CA GLU A 105 16.12 -35.77 10.85
C GLU A 105 15.11 -34.71 10.38
N VAL A 106 14.37 -34.11 11.32
CA VAL A 106 13.40 -33.04 11.01
C VAL A 106 14.09 -31.74 10.58
N LYS A 107 15.32 -31.48 11.06
CA LYS A 107 16.09 -30.29 10.66
C LYS A 107 16.59 -30.37 9.22
N VAL A 108 16.94 -31.56 8.74
CA VAL A 108 17.39 -31.75 7.35
C VAL A 108 16.23 -31.57 6.38
N GLU A 109 15.07 -32.18 6.66
CA GLU A 109 13.89 -32.06 5.80
C GLU A 109 13.32 -30.61 5.77
N SER A 110 13.35 -29.92 6.90
CA SER A 110 12.95 -28.50 6.97
C SER A 110 13.94 -27.57 6.29
N GLN A 111 15.24 -27.88 6.28
CA GLN A 111 16.23 -27.11 5.53
C GLN A 111 16.09 -27.30 4.01
N GLU A 112 15.86 -28.54 3.55
CA GLU A 112 15.59 -28.79 2.13
C GLU A 112 14.28 -28.12 1.68
N PHE A 113 13.24 -28.17 2.51
CA PHE A 113 11.98 -27.48 2.26
C PHE A 113 12.16 -25.95 2.21
N LEU A 114 12.91 -25.36 3.14
CA LEU A 114 13.22 -23.93 3.13
C LEU A 114 14.08 -23.53 1.94
N ALA A 115 15.06 -24.35 1.55
CA ALA A 115 15.89 -24.11 0.37
C ALA A 115 15.06 -24.16 -0.92
N ASN A 116 14.15 -25.13 -1.03
CA ASN A 116 13.24 -25.25 -2.16
C ASN A 116 12.26 -24.08 -2.23
N GLN A 117 11.65 -23.67 -1.11
CA GLN A 117 10.83 -22.46 -1.07
C GLN A 117 11.62 -21.23 -1.50
N LEU A 118 12.85 -21.06 -1.03
CA LEU A 118 13.67 -19.90 -1.35
C LEU A 118 14.07 -19.87 -2.84
N LEU A 119 14.24 -21.04 -3.46
CA LEU A 119 14.41 -21.17 -4.91
C LEU A 119 13.13 -20.80 -5.67
N GLU A 120 11.96 -21.22 -5.20
CA GLU A 120 10.68 -20.81 -5.80
C GLU A 120 10.44 -19.31 -5.68
N TYR A 121 10.70 -18.71 -4.51
CA TYR A 121 10.62 -17.26 -4.32
C TYR A 121 11.56 -16.51 -5.26
N ARG A 122 12.80 -16.99 -5.47
CA ARG A 122 13.71 -16.39 -6.46
C ARG A 122 13.21 -16.51 -7.89
N ARG A 123 12.52 -17.60 -8.26
CA ARG A 123 11.91 -17.74 -9.59
C ARG A 123 10.78 -16.74 -9.77
N VAL A 124 9.87 -16.67 -8.79
CA VAL A 124 8.75 -15.71 -8.80
C VAL A 124 9.25 -14.26 -8.83
N GLU A 125 10.32 -13.94 -8.10
CA GLU A 125 10.91 -12.59 -8.12
C GLU A 125 11.52 -12.25 -9.48
N LYS A 126 12.16 -13.22 -10.14
CA LYS A 126 12.69 -13.05 -11.51
C LYS A 126 11.55 -12.84 -12.50
N GLU A 127 10.51 -13.67 -12.46
CA GLU A 127 9.33 -13.52 -13.32
C GLU A 127 8.63 -12.19 -13.07
N ALA A 128 8.49 -11.75 -11.81
CA ALA A 128 7.91 -10.47 -11.47
C ALA A 128 8.75 -9.29 -11.98
N LYS A 129 10.09 -9.39 -11.93
CA LYS A 129 11.00 -8.39 -12.51
C LYS A 129 10.92 -8.34 -14.02
N GLU A 130 10.89 -9.49 -14.69
CA GLU A 130 10.73 -9.58 -16.14
C GLU A 130 9.37 -9.02 -16.58
N LEU A 131 8.30 -9.34 -15.86
CA LEU A 131 6.96 -8.82 -16.12
C LEU A 131 6.87 -7.31 -15.82
N SER A 132 7.53 -6.84 -14.76
CA SER A 132 7.62 -5.40 -14.46
C SER A 132 8.39 -4.65 -15.55
N ASN A 133 9.50 -5.21 -16.04
CA ASN A 133 10.27 -4.61 -17.13
C ASN A 133 9.46 -4.58 -18.43
N ALA A 134 8.77 -5.68 -18.77
CA ALA A 134 7.85 -5.75 -19.90
C ALA A 134 6.67 -4.77 -19.76
N LEU A 135 6.18 -4.54 -18.54
CA LEU A 135 5.14 -3.55 -18.25
C LEU A 135 5.65 -2.11 -18.37
N VAL A 136 6.89 -1.84 -17.98
CA VAL A 136 7.52 -0.52 -18.17
C VAL A 136 7.71 -0.24 -19.66
N GLU A 137 8.20 -1.22 -20.42
CA GLU A 137 8.35 -1.14 -21.87
C GLU A 137 6.98 -0.99 -22.57
N SER A 138 5.95 -1.70 -22.10
CA SER A 138 4.57 -1.53 -22.56
C SER A 138 3.97 -0.17 -22.16
N ARG A 139 4.37 0.41 -21.03
CA ARG A 139 3.86 1.70 -20.52
C ARG A 139 4.44 2.88 -21.29
N GLU A 140 5.70 2.82 -21.72
CA GLU A 140 6.29 3.82 -22.61
C GLU A 140 5.58 3.85 -23.97
N GLY A 141 5.17 2.69 -24.50
CA GLY A 141 4.28 2.60 -25.67
C GLY A 141 2.83 3.07 -25.39
N LEU A 142 2.34 2.89 -24.16
CA LEU A 142 0.99 3.28 -23.76
C LEU A 142 0.85 4.80 -23.55
N ASP A 143 1.86 5.47 -23.03
CA ASP A 143 1.83 6.92 -22.82
C ASP A 143 1.90 7.69 -24.15
N ALA A 144 2.66 7.18 -25.13
CA ALA A 144 2.66 7.72 -26.49
C ALA A 144 1.29 7.54 -27.18
N THR A 145 0.67 6.36 -27.05
CA THR A 145 -0.66 6.09 -27.64
C THR A 145 -1.80 6.80 -26.90
N LYS A 146 -1.66 7.07 -25.60
CA LYS A 146 -2.63 7.84 -24.81
C LYS A 146 -2.64 9.31 -25.21
N GLU A 147 -1.47 9.91 -25.47
CA GLU A 147 -1.41 11.29 -25.98
C GLU A 147 -1.89 11.38 -27.43
N GLU A 148 -1.55 10.42 -28.29
CA GLU A 148 -2.14 10.35 -29.64
C GLU A 148 -3.67 10.21 -29.61
N LEU A 149 -4.20 9.38 -28.73
CA LEU A 149 -5.65 9.21 -28.56
C LEU A 149 -6.29 10.48 -28.00
N ARG A 150 -5.63 11.16 -27.06
CA ARG A 150 -6.10 12.44 -26.50
C ARG A 150 -6.16 13.53 -27.57
N LEU A 151 -5.11 13.64 -28.40
CA LEU A 151 -5.06 14.56 -29.52
C LEU A 151 -6.14 14.23 -30.57
N ALA A 152 -6.32 12.95 -30.89
CA ALA A 152 -7.36 12.50 -31.82
C ALA A 152 -8.77 12.80 -31.31
N LEU A 153 -9.03 12.60 -30.02
CA LEU A 153 -10.32 12.90 -29.38
C LEU A 153 -10.59 14.40 -29.39
N LEU A 154 -9.57 15.22 -29.08
CA LEU A 154 -9.66 16.67 -29.12
C LEU A 154 -9.93 17.19 -30.53
N GLN A 155 -9.28 16.62 -31.56
CA GLN A 155 -9.57 16.93 -32.96
C GLN A 155 -11.00 16.54 -33.36
N LEU A 156 -11.49 15.40 -32.89
CA LEU A 156 -12.84 14.92 -33.20
C LEU A 156 -13.91 15.78 -32.53
N GLN A 157 -13.69 16.17 -31.27
CA GLN A 157 -14.55 17.13 -30.57
C GLN A 157 -14.58 18.47 -31.31
N GLN A 158 -13.43 18.97 -31.75
CA GLN A 158 -13.37 20.21 -32.52
C GLN A 158 -14.14 20.13 -33.85
N LYS A 159 -14.03 19.01 -34.57
CA LYS A 159 -14.82 18.78 -35.79
C LYS A 159 -16.31 18.76 -35.50
N ASN A 160 -16.72 18.10 -34.42
CA ASN A 160 -18.13 18.02 -34.03
C ASN A 160 -18.70 19.40 -33.66
N ASP A 161 -17.95 20.19 -32.88
CA ASP A 161 -18.32 21.57 -32.55
C ASP A 161 -18.50 22.43 -33.81
N THR A 162 -17.65 22.22 -34.82
CA THR A 162 -17.77 22.94 -36.08
C THR A 162 -19.01 22.51 -36.87
N LEU A 163 -19.26 21.21 -36.98
CA LEU A 163 -20.45 20.70 -37.67
C LEU A 163 -21.74 21.18 -37.00
N LEU A 164 -21.78 21.21 -35.68
CA LEU A 164 -22.91 21.76 -34.92
C LEU A 164 -23.10 23.25 -35.18
N HIS A 165 -21.99 24.01 -35.24
CA HIS A 165 -22.03 25.42 -35.59
C HIS A 165 -22.57 25.64 -37.01
N ASP A 166 -22.03 24.93 -38.01
CA ASP A 166 -22.43 25.05 -39.41
C ASP A 166 -23.90 24.64 -39.59
N TYR A 167 -24.35 23.58 -38.91
CA TYR A 167 -25.74 23.15 -38.92
C TYR A 167 -26.67 24.17 -38.26
N ALA A 168 -26.27 24.74 -37.12
CA ALA A 168 -27.07 25.77 -36.46
C ALA A 168 -27.16 27.06 -37.29
N VAL A 169 -26.06 27.48 -37.92
CA VAL A 169 -26.04 28.62 -38.86
C VAL A 169 -26.90 28.34 -40.09
N TYR A 170 -26.82 27.13 -40.65
CA TYR A 170 -27.67 26.69 -41.76
C TYR A 170 -29.15 26.73 -41.38
N LYS A 171 -29.51 26.16 -40.24
CA LYS A 171 -30.89 26.11 -39.77
C LYS A 171 -31.44 27.52 -39.51
N VAL A 172 -30.64 28.39 -38.90
CA VAL A 172 -31.00 29.80 -38.69
C VAL A 172 -31.19 30.56 -40.01
N SER A 173 -30.39 30.26 -41.04
CA SER A 173 -30.51 30.94 -42.34
C SER A 173 -31.67 30.45 -43.19
N HIS A 174 -32.20 29.26 -42.93
CA HIS A 174 -33.30 28.65 -43.68
C HIS A 174 -34.66 28.71 -42.96
N ASP A 175 -34.68 28.69 -41.62
CA ASP A 175 -35.89 28.85 -40.79
C ASP A 175 -35.98 30.30 -40.29
N TYR A 176 -36.34 31.23 -41.19
CA TYR A 176 -36.25 32.70 -40.99
C TYR A 176 -37.02 33.27 -39.78
N ASP A 177 -37.95 32.50 -39.18
CA ASP A 177 -38.83 32.96 -38.09
C ASP A 177 -38.47 32.40 -36.70
N ASN A 178 -37.35 31.70 -36.54
CA ASN A 178 -37.05 31.05 -35.26
C ASN A 178 -36.05 31.88 -34.41
N GLU A 179 -36.53 33.00 -33.86
CA GLU A 179 -35.79 33.85 -32.89
C GLU A 179 -35.13 33.02 -31.77
N LYS A 180 -35.77 31.91 -31.39
CA LYS A 180 -35.24 30.94 -30.41
C LYS A 180 -33.94 30.28 -30.89
N LEU A 181 -33.84 29.88 -32.16
CA LEU A 181 -32.62 29.26 -32.70
C LEU A 181 -31.46 30.26 -32.80
N VAL A 182 -31.74 31.51 -33.19
CA VAL A 182 -30.72 32.58 -33.19
C VAL A 182 -30.17 32.79 -31.78
N LYS A 183 -31.06 32.80 -30.79
CA LYS A 183 -30.69 32.94 -29.38
C LYS A 183 -29.85 31.76 -28.90
N GLU A 184 -30.24 30.53 -29.22
CA GLU A 184 -29.47 29.32 -28.89
C GLU A 184 -28.08 29.32 -29.55
N LEU A 185 -27.99 29.74 -30.81
CA LEU A 185 -26.73 29.90 -31.53
C LEU A 185 -25.83 30.94 -30.85
N HIS A 186 -26.36 32.10 -30.49
CA HIS A 186 -25.60 33.13 -29.76
C HIS A 186 -25.12 32.63 -28.39
N VAL A 187 -25.92 31.85 -27.68
CA VAL A 187 -25.51 31.22 -26.41
C VAL A 187 -24.33 30.28 -26.64
N ALA A 188 -24.40 29.41 -27.66
CA ALA A 188 -23.33 28.48 -27.99
C ALA A 188 -22.03 29.18 -28.44
N GLN A 189 -22.15 30.17 -29.35
CA GLN A 189 -21.02 30.98 -29.80
C GLN A 189 -20.38 31.76 -28.65
N SER A 190 -21.20 32.33 -27.77
CA SER A 190 -20.75 33.03 -26.56
C SER A 190 -19.95 32.09 -25.66
N ALA A 191 -20.47 30.90 -25.37
CA ALA A 191 -19.78 29.90 -24.54
C ALA A 191 -18.40 29.57 -25.13
N LYS A 192 -18.35 29.24 -26.42
CA LYS A 192 -17.09 28.89 -27.11
C LYS A 192 -16.05 30.00 -27.06
N ILE A 193 -16.45 31.25 -27.33
CA ILE A 193 -15.52 32.39 -27.28
C ILE A 193 -15.02 32.62 -25.85
N SER A 194 -15.89 32.48 -24.83
CA SER A 194 -15.48 32.65 -23.44
C SER A 194 -14.53 31.56 -22.95
N GLU A 195 -14.69 30.31 -23.42
CA GLU A 195 -13.74 29.22 -23.16
C GLU A 195 -12.36 29.53 -23.74
N LEU A 196 -12.30 30.13 -24.93
CA LEU A 196 -11.05 30.54 -25.56
C LEU A 196 -10.36 31.70 -24.83
N ALA A 197 -11.15 32.62 -24.27
CA ALA A 197 -10.63 33.79 -23.56
C ALA A 197 -10.01 33.43 -22.20
N ALA A 198 -10.60 32.47 -21.49
CA ALA A 198 -10.25 32.13 -20.12
C ALA A 198 -8.77 31.72 -19.90
N PRO A 199 -8.17 30.78 -20.66
CA PRO A 199 -6.80 30.33 -20.41
C PRO A 199 -5.75 31.40 -20.73
N ILE A 200 -6.06 32.35 -21.62
CA ILE A 200 -5.11 33.39 -22.05
C ILE A 200 -5.24 34.67 -21.24
N VAL A 201 -6.13 34.73 -20.25
CA VAL A 201 -6.38 35.96 -19.47
C VAL A 201 -5.14 36.47 -18.75
N TYR A 202 -4.21 35.59 -18.38
CA TYR A 202 -2.97 35.96 -17.70
C TYR A 202 -1.79 36.22 -18.64
N THR A 203 -1.87 35.74 -19.88
CA THR A 203 -0.78 35.82 -20.86
C THR A 203 -1.00 36.94 -21.88
N ASP A 204 -2.24 37.16 -22.32
CA ASP A 204 -2.64 38.23 -23.23
C ASP A 204 -3.98 38.84 -22.78
N ARG A 205 -3.91 39.69 -21.75
CA ARG A 205 -5.08 40.36 -21.15
C ARG A 205 -5.92 41.13 -22.16
N LYS A 206 -5.26 41.79 -23.12
CA LYS A 206 -5.94 42.59 -24.14
C LYS A 206 -6.78 41.68 -25.03
N TYR A 207 -6.19 40.60 -25.54
CA TYR A 207 -6.89 39.69 -26.43
C TYR A 207 -7.98 38.87 -25.70
N ALA A 208 -7.69 38.43 -24.48
CA ALA A 208 -8.68 37.78 -23.61
C ALA A 208 -9.90 38.67 -23.35
N PHE A 209 -9.68 39.96 -23.09
CA PHE A 209 -10.77 40.93 -22.93
C PHE A 209 -11.61 41.08 -24.19
N GLN A 210 -10.96 41.18 -25.36
CA GLN A 210 -11.65 41.33 -26.65
C GLN A 210 -12.55 40.12 -26.95
N LEU A 211 -12.06 38.90 -26.73
CA LEU A 211 -12.83 37.67 -26.85
C LEU A 211 -14.00 37.64 -25.85
N ALA A 212 -13.71 37.82 -24.56
CA ALA A 212 -14.74 37.74 -23.53
C ALA A 212 -15.83 38.81 -23.71
N THR A 213 -15.47 39.99 -24.21
CA THR A 213 -16.42 41.05 -24.59
C THR A 213 -17.32 40.62 -25.74
N GLN A 214 -16.76 40.01 -26.81
CA GLN A 214 -17.56 39.47 -27.91
C GLN A 214 -18.52 38.37 -27.42
N ALA A 215 -18.06 37.48 -26.54
CA ALA A 215 -18.91 36.47 -25.92
C ALA A 215 -20.07 37.12 -25.14
N TRP A 216 -19.77 38.16 -24.35
CA TRP A 216 -20.79 38.86 -23.57
C TRP A 216 -21.83 39.56 -24.44
N TYR A 217 -21.45 40.15 -25.58
CA TYR A 217 -22.43 40.75 -26.49
C TYR A 217 -23.38 39.72 -27.12
N LEU A 218 -22.90 38.52 -27.41
CA LEU A 218 -23.73 37.43 -27.92
C LEU A 218 -24.69 36.91 -26.83
N ASN A 219 -24.21 36.78 -25.60
CA ASN A 219 -25.03 36.35 -24.47
C ASN A 219 -24.61 37.06 -23.17
N PRO A 220 -25.32 38.13 -22.75
CA PRO A 220 -25.04 38.85 -21.52
C PRO A 220 -25.22 38.04 -20.22
N GLU A 221 -25.83 36.85 -20.30
CA GLU A 221 -25.96 35.91 -19.17
C GLU A 221 -24.73 35.00 -19.01
N ASN A 222 -23.77 35.05 -19.94
CA ASN A 222 -22.57 34.21 -19.88
C ASN A 222 -21.65 34.64 -18.73
N GLN A 223 -21.74 33.93 -17.60
CA GLN A 223 -20.95 34.20 -16.40
C GLN A 223 -19.44 34.02 -16.62
N GLN A 224 -19.04 33.08 -17.48
CA GLN A 224 -17.62 32.86 -17.81
C GLN A 224 -17.05 34.08 -18.53
N ALA A 225 -17.78 34.60 -19.54
CA ALA A 225 -17.40 35.82 -20.23
C ALA A 225 -17.27 37.00 -19.25
N MET A 226 -18.25 37.17 -18.36
CA MET A 226 -18.21 38.21 -17.32
C MET A 226 -16.97 38.06 -16.42
N LYS A 227 -16.72 36.85 -15.90
CA LYS A 227 -15.57 36.54 -15.05
C LYS A 227 -14.25 36.86 -15.76
N THR A 228 -14.08 36.39 -17.00
CA THR A 228 -12.86 36.63 -17.78
C THR A 228 -12.65 38.12 -18.04
N ILE A 229 -13.70 38.88 -18.36
CA ILE A 229 -13.60 40.34 -18.52
C ILE A 229 -13.00 40.99 -17.26
N TYR A 230 -13.36 40.53 -16.06
CA TYR A 230 -12.81 41.10 -14.82
C TYR A 230 -11.40 40.66 -14.52
N GLN A 231 -11.10 39.38 -14.76
CA GLN A 231 -9.75 38.84 -14.57
C GLN A 231 -8.71 39.53 -15.45
N THR A 232 -9.12 40.17 -16.57
CA THR A 232 -8.22 40.99 -17.40
C THR A 232 -7.72 42.26 -16.68
N VAL A 233 -8.45 42.74 -15.69
CA VAL A 233 -8.06 43.89 -14.84
C VAL A 233 -7.34 43.40 -13.61
N ASP A 234 -7.98 42.48 -12.90
CA ASP A 234 -7.56 41.99 -11.61
C ASP A 234 -7.77 40.48 -11.56
N ALA A 235 -6.65 39.77 -11.60
CA ALA A 235 -6.57 38.31 -11.58
C ALA A 235 -7.24 37.69 -10.34
N THR A 236 -7.33 38.45 -9.23
CA THR A 236 -7.80 37.95 -7.93
C THR A 236 -9.31 37.98 -7.78
N LEU A 237 -10.04 38.57 -8.72
CA LEU A 237 -11.49 38.66 -8.65
C LEU A 237 -12.15 37.33 -9.05
N GLU A 238 -12.74 36.67 -8.06
CA GLU A 238 -13.43 35.40 -8.26
C GLU A 238 -14.89 35.56 -8.71
N GLN A 239 -15.54 36.67 -8.33
CA GLN A 239 -16.96 36.92 -8.55
C GLN A 239 -17.20 38.01 -9.61
N PRO A 240 -18.04 37.76 -10.64
CA PRO A 240 -18.35 38.76 -11.64
C PRO A 240 -19.21 39.89 -11.06
N PHE A 241 -18.99 41.15 -11.49
CA PHE A 241 -19.90 42.24 -11.10
C PHE A 241 -21.27 42.13 -11.76
N SER A 242 -22.21 42.98 -11.34
CA SER A 242 -23.51 43.13 -12.00
C SER A 242 -23.38 43.48 -13.48
N LYS A 243 -24.35 43.04 -14.30
CA LYS A 243 -24.39 43.27 -15.76
C LYS A 243 -24.20 44.74 -16.15
N GLN A 244 -24.77 45.67 -15.38
CA GLN A 244 -24.63 47.10 -15.63
C GLN A 244 -23.18 47.57 -15.41
N LYS A 245 -22.53 47.07 -14.35
CA LYS A 245 -21.12 47.36 -14.10
C LYS A 245 -20.22 46.71 -15.16
N THR A 246 -20.55 45.51 -15.65
CA THR A 246 -19.88 44.87 -16.80
C THR A 246 -19.99 45.74 -18.05
N ARG A 247 -21.20 46.17 -18.42
CA ARG A 247 -21.45 47.01 -19.59
C ARG A 247 -20.66 48.32 -19.55
N ASN A 248 -20.70 49.03 -18.42
CA ASN A 248 -19.97 50.29 -18.26
C ASN A 248 -18.45 50.08 -18.34
N PHE A 249 -17.98 48.96 -17.76
CA PHE A 249 -16.59 48.59 -17.82
C PHE A 249 -16.13 48.28 -19.25
N ILE A 250 -16.89 47.45 -19.98
CA ILE A 250 -16.67 47.12 -21.39
C ILE A 250 -16.56 48.41 -22.22
N LYS A 251 -17.55 49.30 -22.15
CA LYS A 251 -17.57 50.57 -22.90
C LYS A 251 -16.34 51.44 -22.67
N ARG A 252 -15.79 51.43 -21.45
CA ARG A 252 -14.57 52.18 -21.12
C ARG A 252 -13.33 51.51 -21.70
N LYS A 253 -13.21 50.19 -21.53
CA LYS A 253 -12.03 49.44 -21.97
C LYS A 253 -11.97 49.18 -23.46
N GLU A 254 -13.10 49.10 -24.17
CA GLU A 254 -13.12 49.03 -25.62
C GLU A 254 -12.48 50.26 -26.28
N LYS A 255 -12.61 51.45 -25.68
CA LYS A 255 -11.92 52.65 -26.19
C LYS A 255 -10.39 52.53 -26.11
N GLU A 256 -9.89 51.78 -25.14
CA GLU A 256 -8.46 51.58 -24.88
C GLU A 256 -7.90 50.38 -25.65
N TRP A 257 -8.64 49.27 -25.65
CA TRP A 257 -8.17 47.97 -26.11
C TRP A 257 -8.76 47.56 -27.46
N GLY A 258 -9.78 48.27 -27.97
CA GLY A 258 -10.48 47.95 -29.20
C GLY A 258 -11.40 46.74 -29.09
N THR A 259 -12.03 46.39 -30.21
CA THR A 259 -12.91 45.22 -30.36
C THR A 259 -12.32 44.23 -31.36
N LEU A 260 -12.79 42.98 -31.34
CA LEU A 260 -12.49 42.05 -32.44
C LEU A 260 -13.17 42.54 -33.71
N SER A 261 -12.46 42.45 -34.84
CA SER A 261 -13.07 42.69 -36.14
C SER A 261 -14.01 41.54 -36.51
N ALA A 262 -15.01 41.80 -37.36
CA ALA A 262 -15.91 40.76 -37.86
C ALA A 262 -15.16 39.61 -38.54
N GLN A 263 -14.05 39.92 -39.23
CA GLN A 263 -13.17 38.91 -39.84
C GLN A 263 -12.46 38.04 -38.80
N GLN A 264 -12.01 38.62 -37.68
CA GLN A 264 -11.43 37.85 -36.57
C GLN A 264 -12.46 36.95 -35.91
N VAL A 265 -13.67 37.44 -35.68
CA VAL A 265 -14.78 36.63 -35.15
C VAL A 265 -15.11 35.48 -36.10
N LYS A 266 -15.21 35.75 -37.40
CA LYS A 266 -15.43 34.71 -38.42
C LYS A 266 -14.28 33.70 -38.49
N ALA A 267 -13.04 34.15 -38.31
CA ALA A 267 -11.88 33.26 -38.29
C ALA A 267 -11.89 32.33 -37.07
N ILE A 268 -12.37 32.78 -35.90
CA ILE A 268 -12.49 31.95 -34.69
C ILE A 268 -13.40 30.74 -34.94
N PHE A 269 -14.50 30.93 -35.66
CA PHE A 269 -15.44 29.86 -36.00
C PHE A 269 -15.14 29.15 -37.32
N ASN A 270 -14.01 29.44 -37.97
CA ASN A 270 -13.65 28.78 -39.22
C ASN A 270 -13.26 27.30 -38.93
N PRO A 271 -13.82 26.31 -39.63
CA PRO A 271 -13.47 24.88 -39.46
C PRO A 271 -11.99 24.57 -39.59
N LYS A 272 -11.26 25.37 -40.38
CA LYS A 272 -9.82 25.19 -40.58
C LYS A 272 -8.98 25.80 -39.45
N ASN A 273 -9.60 26.48 -38.49
CA ASN A 273 -8.91 27.12 -37.39
C ASN A 273 -8.62 26.12 -36.26
N THR A 274 -7.38 25.61 -36.18
CA THR A 274 -6.93 24.64 -35.16
C THR A 274 -6.49 25.28 -33.83
N VAL A 275 -6.89 26.52 -33.56
CA VAL A 275 -6.44 27.32 -32.40
C VAL A 275 -6.66 26.65 -31.04
N VAL A 276 -7.56 25.68 -30.96
CA VAL A 276 -7.87 24.97 -29.72
C VAL A 276 -6.90 23.78 -29.45
N ALA A 277 -6.05 23.40 -30.40
CA ALA A 277 -5.39 22.09 -30.39
C ALA A 277 -3.86 22.06 -30.20
N SER A 278 -3.15 23.20 -30.12
CA SER A 278 -1.68 23.16 -30.03
C SER A 278 -1.13 23.65 -28.69
N ASP A 279 -0.57 22.72 -27.92
CA ASP A 279 0.16 22.94 -26.65
C ASP A 279 1.55 23.60 -26.85
N LYS A 280 1.82 24.14 -28.06
CA LYS A 280 3.11 24.73 -28.41
C LYS A 280 2.98 26.25 -28.53
N LYS A 281 3.94 26.93 -27.88
CA LYS A 281 4.42 28.35 -27.91
C LYS A 281 3.99 29.34 -29.02
N GLN A 282 3.24 28.96 -30.06
CA GLN A 282 2.63 29.92 -30.97
C GLN A 282 1.47 30.60 -30.27
N THR A 283 1.46 31.93 -30.27
CA THR A 283 0.39 32.69 -29.65
C THR A 283 -0.90 32.49 -30.46
N MET A 284 -2.04 32.38 -29.77
CA MET A 284 -3.38 32.28 -30.35
C MET A 284 -3.60 33.33 -31.47
N THR A 285 -3.03 34.52 -31.24
CA THR A 285 -2.97 35.67 -32.14
C THR A 285 -2.29 35.37 -33.48
N ASP A 286 -1.22 34.56 -33.50
CA ASP A 286 -0.47 34.23 -34.71
C ASP A 286 -1.24 33.26 -35.62
N GLN A 287 -1.97 32.32 -35.02
CA GLN A 287 -2.76 31.35 -35.77
C GLN A 287 -4.00 32.00 -36.41
N ILE A 288 -4.66 32.90 -35.69
CA ILE A 288 -5.79 33.67 -36.24
C ILE A 288 -5.32 34.58 -37.38
N LYS A 289 -4.15 35.23 -37.22
CA LYS A 289 -3.53 36.03 -38.30
C LYS A 289 -3.22 35.20 -39.55
N LYS A 290 -2.79 33.94 -39.40
CA LYS A 290 -2.55 33.03 -40.55
C LYS A 290 -3.84 32.70 -41.30
N VAL A 291 -4.93 32.45 -40.59
CA VAL A 291 -6.23 32.14 -41.22
C VAL A 291 -6.83 33.35 -41.93
N THR A 292 -6.68 34.57 -41.39
CA THR A 292 -7.17 35.80 -42.03
C THR A 292 -6.43 36.20 -43.32
N LYS A 293 -5.28 35.59 -43.63
CA LYS A 293 -4.53 35.86 -44.88
C LYS A 293 -5.00 34.98 -46.05
N ILE A 294 -5.86 34.00 -45.82
CA ILE A 294 -6.36 33.11 -46.86
C ILE A 294 -7.55 33.80 -47.55
N GLU A 295 -7.46 33.89 -48.88
CA GLU A 295 -8.38 34.61 -49.78
C GLU A 295 -9.86 34.29 -49.56
N GLU A 296 -10.71 35.21 -50.04
CA GLU A 296 -12.16 35.23 -49.88
C GLU A 296 -12.79 33.84 -49.99
N PRO A 297 -13.75 33.52 -49.10
CA PRO A 297 -14.42 32.23 -49.16
C PRO A 297 -15.01 32.06 -50.56
N PRO A 298 -14.90 30.85 -51.17
CA PRO A 298 -15.56 30.60 -52.44
C PRO A 298 -17.01 31.03 -52.31
N THR A 299 -17.49 31.87 -53.24
CA THR A 299 -18.90 32.20 -53.38
C THR A 299 -19.69 30.91 -53.25
N MET A 300 -20.53 30.82 -52.21
CA MET A 300 -21.37 29.65 -51.97
C MET A 300 -22.34 29.53 -53.14
N ASN A 301 -21.95 28.76 -54.15
CA ASN A 301 -22.91 28.12 -55.02
C ASN A 301 -23.66 27.13 -54.13
N PHE A 302 -24.95 27.41 -53.91
CA PHE A 302 -25.89 26.55 -53.19
C PHE A 302 -25.66 25.09 -53.56
N VAL A 303 -25.43 24.25 -52.55
CA VAL A 303 -25.25 22.80 -52.73
C VAL A 303 -26.52 22.08 -52.25
N PRO A 304 -27.06 21.10 -53.01
CA PRO A 304 -28.36 20.49 -52.72
C PRO A 304 -28.34 19.53 -51.52
N GLU A 305 -29.51 19.05 -51.10
CA GLU A 305 -29.79 17.98 -50.10
C GLU A 305 -28.76 16.83 -50.03
N GLN A 306 -28.07 16.54 -51.14
CA GLN A 306 -26.98 15.57 -51.23
C GLN A 306 -25.82 15.83 -50.25
N GLN A 307 -25.60 17.06 -49.77
CA GLN A 307 -24.55 17.33 -48.76
C GLN A 307 -24.97 16.91 -47.35
N GLU A 308 -26.26 17.01 -47.00
CA GLU A 308 -26.75 16.59 -45.68
C GLU A 308 -26.65 15.05 -45.53
N GLU A 309 -26.99 14.31 -46.59
CA GLU A 309 -26.79 12.86 -46.64
C GLU A 309 -25.30 12.48 -46.56
N LYS A 310 -24.41 13.25 -47.22
CA LYS A 310 -22.95 13.02 -47.12
C LYS A 310 -22.42 13.26 -45.71
N VAL A 311 -22.89 14.31 -45.02
CA VAL A 311 -22.48 14.59 -43.63
C VAL A 311 -23.00 13.50 -42.69
N LYS A 312 -24.27 13.07 -42.83
CA LYS A 312 -24.83 11.94 -42.06
C LYS A 312 -24.06 10.63 -42.31
N ALA A 313 -23.69 10.36 -43.57
CA ALA A 313 -22.90 9.19 -43.93
C ALA A 313 -21.46 9.25 -43.35
N GLU A 314 -20.80 10.41 -43.35
CA GLU A 314 -19.49 10.57 -42.74
C GLU A 314 -19.53 10.41 -41.21
N ILE A 315 -20.54 10.98 -40.54
CA ILE A 315 -20.73 10.80 -39.09
C ILE A 315 -20.90 9.31 -38.74
N SER A 316 -21.75 8.59 -39.49
CA SER A 316 -21.95 7.15 -39.31
C SER A 316 -20.66 6.34 -39.51
N LYS A 317 -19.87 6.70 -40.52
CA LYS A 317 -18.57 6.07 -40.80
C LYS A 317 -17.56 6.31 -39.68
N ILE A 318 -17.52 7.52 -39.12
CA ILE A 318 -16.66 7.87 -37.98
C ILE A 318 -17.07 7.08 -36.73
N GLN A 319 -18.37 7.00 -36.42
CA GLN A 319 -18.88 6.23 -35.29
C GLN A 319 -18.52 4.75 -35.39
N LYS A 320 -18.71 4.14 -36.57
CA LYS A 320 -18.37 2.73 -36.80
C LYS A 320 -16.87 2.46 -36.64
N ASN A 321 -16.01 3.37 -37.11
CA ASN A 321 -14.55 3.27 -36.92
C ASN A 321 -14.12 3.46 -35.46
N LEU A 322 -14.82 4.29 -34.70
CA LEU A 322 -14.53 4.46 -33.27
C LEU A 322 -14.88 3.19 -32.50
N GLN A 323 -16.04 2.61 -32.81
CA GLN A 323 -16.54 1.41 -32.16
C GLN A 323 -15.67 0.18 -32.45
N SER A 324 -15.20 0.02 -33.69
CA SER A 324 -14.27 -1.05 -34.04
C SER A 324 -12.91 -0.93 -33.33
N LYS A 325 -12.40 0.29 -33.14
CA LYS A 325 -11.16 0.52 -32.36
C LYS A 325 -11.33 0.21 -30.87
N ILE A 326 -12.48 0.54 -30.29
CA ILE A 326 -12.81 0.20 -28.90
C ILE A 326 -12.88 -1.33 -28.71
N GLU A 327 -13.54 -2.03 -29.63
CA GLU A 327 -13.62 -3.50 -29.61
C GLU A 327 -12.25 -4.16 -29.77
N GLN A 328 -11.38 -3.63 -30.63
CA GLN A 328 -10.01 -4.12 -30.77
C GLN A 328 -9.19 -3.94 -29.48
N GLN A 329 -9.31 -2.80 -28.80
CA GLN A 329 -8.63 -2.58 -27.52
C GLN A 329 -9.16 -3.50 -26.42
N GLN A 330 -10.48 -3.72 -26.35
CA GLN A 330 -11.07 -4.66 -25.39
C GLN A 330 -10.60 -6.10 -25.61
N ARG A 331 -10.40 -6.52 -26.87
CA ARG A 331 -9.84 -7.84 -27.18
C ARG A 331 -8.40 -8.00 -26.74
N LEU A 332 -7.59 -6.94 -26.85
CA LEU A 332 -6.19 -6.96 -26.38
C LEU A 332 -6.11 -7.08 -24.85
N ILE A 333 -7.08 -6.52 -24.12
CA ILE A 333 -7.14 -6.59 -22.65
C ILE A 333 -7.58 -7.98 -22.15
N ASN A 334 -8.39 -8.70 -22.93
CA ASN A 334 -9.00 -9.98 -22.54
C ASN A 334 -8.25 -11.23 -23.02
N LEU A 335 -7.02 -11.11 -23.52
CA LEU A 335 -6.19 -12.26 -23.85
C LEU A 335 -5.78 -12.98 -22.55
N PRO A 336 -6.02 -14.30 -22.42
CA PRO A 336 -5.63 -15.06 -21.25
C PRO A 336 -4.11 -15.02 -21.09
N LYS A 337 -3.66 -14.75 -19.86
CA LYS A 337 -2.24 -14.71 -19.47
C LYS A 337 -1.56 -16.05 -19.61
#